data_AF-A0A4S4BDR3-F1
#
_entry.id   AF-A0A4S4BDR3-F1
#
_cell.length_a   1.000
_cell.length_b   1.000
_cell.length_c   1.000
_cell.angle_alpha   90.00
_cell.angle_beta   90.00
_cell.angle_gamma   90.00
#
_symmetry.space_group_name_H-M   'P 1'
#
loop_
_entity.id
_entity.type
_entity.pdbx_description
1 polymer ?
#
loop_
_entity_poly.entity_id
_entity_poly.type
_entity_poly.pdbx_seq_one_letter_code
_entity_poly.pdbx_strand_id
1 'polypeptide(L)' 'MLAVPTAPDGTHSVSNYRLDLQNPADPYRLDVQITDQWYRVQTQCLSDVLTLVGVLHNPPVVVIDSWIVGRET' A
#
# COMPACT_ATOMS: atom_id res chain seq x y z
N MET A 1 0.56 9.70 0.18
CA MET A 1 0.61 9.10 1.52
C MET A 1 -0.61 8.20 1.66
N LEU A 2 -0.46 6.93 2.08
CA LEU A 2 -1.60 6.00 2.22
C LEU A 2 -1.76 5.36 3.59
N ALA A 3 -2.96 5.34 4.16
CA ALA A 3 -3.17 4.85 5.52
C ALA A 3 -3.17 3.31 5.63
N VAL A 4 -2.36 2.78 6.55
CA VAL A 4 -2.24 1.39 7.02
C VAL A 4 -2.33 1.38 8.56
N PRO A 5 -3.52 1.62 9.14
CA PRO A 5 -3.72 1.86 10.59
C PRO A 5 -3.24 0.75 11.53
N THR A 6 -2.98 -0.44 11.00
CA THR A 6 -2.57 -1.60 11.79
C THR A 6 -1.16 -2.09 11.45
N ALA A 7 -0.48 -1.48 10.47
CA ALA A 7 0.89 -1.86 10.15
C ALA A 7 1.86 -1.24 11.17
N PRO A 8 2.87 -1.99 11.64
CA PRO A 8 3.87 -1.44 12.53
C PRO A 8 4.66 -0.34 11.82
N ASP A 9 4.99 0.74 12.51
CA ASP A 9 5.89 1.77 11.97
C ASP A 9 7.27 1.17 11.70
N GLY A 10 7.96 1.67 10.68
CA GLY A 10 9.31 1.23 10.31
C GLY A 10 9.50 0.98 8.82
N THR A 11 10.72 0.56 8.47
CA THR A 11 11.07 0.13 7.11
C THR A 11 10.76 -1.35 6.97
N HIS A 12 9.86 -1.69 6.05
CA HIS A 12 9.43 -3.07 5.83
C HIS A 12 9.68 -3.50 4.40
N SER A 13 10.03 -4.78 4.26
CA SER A 13 10.00 -5.42 2.94
C SER A 13 8.55 -5.73 2.59
N VAL A 14 8.15 -5.34 1.38
CA VAL A 14 6.88 -5.79 0.80
C VAL A 14 7.16 -7.10 0.09
N SER A 15 6.47 -8.16 0.51
CA SER A 15 6.62 -9.48 -0.10
C SER A 15 5.68 -9.65 -1.29
N ASN A 16 4.48 -9.05 -1.23
CA ASN A 16 3.45 -9.18 -2.26
C ASN A 16 2.41 -8.06 -2.14
N TYR A 17 1.60 -7.86 -3.19
CA TYR A 17 0.43 -7.00 -3.16
C TYR A 17 -0.66 -7.54 -4.10
N ARG A 18 -1.92 -7.23 -3.80
CA ARG A 18 -3.09 -7.62 -4.59
C ARG A 18 -3.98 -6.41 -4.84
N LEU A 19 -4.30 -6.20 -6.10
CA LEU A 19 -5.22 -5.17 -6.55
C LEU A 19 -6.46 -5.82 -7.12
N ASP A 20 -7.62 -5.50 -6.55
CA ASP A 20 -8.91 -5.98 -7.04
C ASP A 20 -9.62 -4.87 -7.83
N LEU A 21 -9.22 -4.69 -9.09
CA LEU A 21 -9.88 -3.76 -10.02
C LEU A 21 -11.23 -4.28 -10.53
N GLN A 22 -11.57 -5.54 -10.22
CA GLN A 22 -12.79 -6.18 -10.70
C GLN A 22 -13.97 -5.97 -9.75
N ASN A 23 -13.75 -5.29 -8.62
CA ASN A 23 -14.81 -4.87 -7.73
C ASN A 23 -15.31 -3.46 -8.10
N PRO A 24 -16.37 -3.33 -8.92
CA PRO A 24 -16.91 -2.02 -9.29
C PRO A 24 -17.49 -1.25 -8.10
N ALA A 25 -17.79 -1.93 -6.99
CA ALA A 25 -18.23 -1.28 -5.77
C ALA A 25 -17.06 -0.68 -4.97
N ASP A 26 -15.83 -1.10 -5.24
CA ASP A 26 -14.64 -0.66 -4.51
C ASP A 26 -13.36 -0.67 -5.38
N PRO A 27 -13.30 0.17 -6.44
CA PRO A 27 -12.19 0.17 -7.40
C PRO A 27 -10.88 0.72 -6.83
N TYR A 28 -10.88 1.19 -5.59
CA TYR A 28 -9.79 1.92 -4.95
C TYR A 28 -9.14 1.15 -3.81
N ARG A 29 -9.50 -0.13 -3.67
CA ARG A 29 -9.01 -1.02 -2.63
C ARG A 29 -7.78 -1.81 -3.08
N LEU A 30 -6.74 -1.78 -2.26
CA LEU A 30 -5.52 -2.57 -2.40
C LEU A 30 -5.26 -3.37 -1.12
N ASP A 31 -4.84 -4.62 -1.24
CA ASP A 31 -4.33 -5.41 -0.11
C ASP A 31 -2.79 -5.59 -0.27
N VAL A 32 -2.00 -5.19 0.72
CA VAL A 32 -0.52 -5.23 0.70
C VAL A 32 0.00 -6.19 1.75
N GLN A 33 0.99 -7.01 1.41
CA GLN A 33 1.64 -7.91 2.37
C GLN A 33 2.91 -7.27 2.95
N ILE A 34 2.86 -6.94 4.24
CA ILE A 34 3.95 -6.35 5.03
C ILE A 34 4.26 -7.32 6.17
N THR A 35 5.52 -7.69 6.36
CA THR A 35 5.95 -8.64 7.41
C THR A 35 5.07 -9.90 7.46
N ASP A 36 4.80 -10.48 6.28
CA ASP A 36 3.94 -11.65 6.06
C ASP A 36 2.45 -11.51 6.46
N GLN A 37 2.01 -10.31 6.86
CA GLN A 37 0.60 -10.00 7.17
C GLN A 37 -0.04 -9.15 6.07
N TRP A 38 -1.32 -9.40 5.82
CA TRP A 38 -2.11 -8.65 4.84
C TRP A 38 -2.76 -7.43 5.46
N TYR A 39 -2.50 -6.26 4.87
CA TYR A 39 -3.06 -4.99 5.26
C TYR A 39 -3.90 -4.43 4.12
N ARG A 40 -5.12 -4.02 4.46
CA ARG A 40 -6.00 -3.34 3.50
C ARG A 40 -5.71 -1.86 3.48
N VAL A 41 -5.54 -1.35 2.27
CA VAL A 41 -5.33 0.07 1.96
C VAL A 41 -6.50 0.54 1.11
N GLN A 42 -7.14 1.60 1.56
CA GLN A 42 -8.18 2.28 0.80
C GLN A 42 -7.61 3.58 0.24
N THR A 43 -7.75 3.78 -1.07
CA THR A 43 -7.33 5.01 -1.75
C THR A 43 -8.55 5.85 -2.13
N GLN A 44 -8.33 7.13 -2.46
CA GLN A 44 -9.41 8.04 -2.82
C GLN A 44 -9.62 8.13 -4.34
N CYS A 45 -8.59 7.80 -5.12
CA CYS A 45 -8.65 7.84 -6.58
C CYS A 45 -7.71 6.82 -7.24
N LEU A 46 -7.95 6.53 -8.52
CA LEU A 46 -7.13 5.59 -9.30
C LEU A 46 -5.66 6.04 -9.41
N SER A 47 -5.41 7.35 -9.46
CA SER A 47 -4.05 7.89 -9.50
C SER A 47 -3.24 7.54 -8.25
N ASP A 48 -3.88 7.48 -7.08
CA ASP A 48 -3.24 7.04 -5.83
C ASP A 48 -2.89 5.56 -5.89
N VAL A 49 -3.77 4.74 -6.48
CA VAL A 49 -3.51 3.30 -6.70
C VAL A 49 -2.28 3.09 -7.58
N LEU A 50 -2.18 3.82 -8.69
CA LEU A 50 -1.04 3.69 -9.61
C LEU A 50 0.27 4.14 -8.96
N THR A 51 0.23 5.23 -8.21
CA THR A 51 1.37 5.71 -7.43
C THR A 51 1.81 4.67 -6.40
N LEU A 52 0.85 4.03 -5.72
CA LEU A 52 1.09 2.98 -4.74
C LEU A 52 1.72 1.74 -5.37
N VAL A 53 1.18 1.27 -6.49
CA VAL A 53 1.78 0.16 -7.25
C VAL A 53 3.24 0.49 -7.63
N GLY A 54 3.51 1.73 -8.05
CA GLY A 54 4.88 2.19 -8.33
C GLY A 54 5.80 2.12 -7.11
N VAL A 55 5.32 2.56 -5.93
CA VAL A 55 6.06 2.45 -4.66
C VAL A 55 6.30 0.99 -4.25
N LEU A 56 5.29 0.14 -4.38
CA LEU A 56 5.37 -1.28 -4.02
C LEU A 56 6.27 -2.08 -4.96
N HIS A 57 6.45 -1.63 -6.20
CA HIS A 57 7.41 -2.19 -7.15
C HIS A 57 8.88 -1.86 -6.81
N ASN A 58 9.13 -0.85 -5.95
CA ASN A 58 10.46 -0.42 -5.53
C ASN A 58 10.65 -0.56 -4.00
N PRO A 59 10.75 -1.80 -3.48
CA PRO A 59 11.02 -2.01 -2.06
C PRO A 59 12.42 -1.50 -1.65
N PRO A 60 12.64 -1.18 -0.36
CA PRO A 60 11.69 -1.31 0.76
C PRO A 60 10.74 -0.11 0.88
N VAL A 61 9.58 -0.32 1.51
CA VAL A 61 8.63 0.76 1.83
C VAL A 61 8.76 1.19 3.28
N VAL A 62 8.41 2.45 3.57
CA VAL A 62 8.44 2.99 4.92
C VAL A 62 7.00 3.23 5.40
N VAL A 63 6.68 2.76 6.60
CA VAL A 63 5.42 3.06 7.29
C VAL A 63 5.70 4.06 8.41
N ILE A 64 5.02 5.20 8.41
CA ILE A 64 5.14 6.28 9.40
C ILE A 64 3.75 6.78 9.78
N ASP A 65 3.41 6.76 11.07
CA ASP A 65 2.11 7.21 11.59
C ASP A 65 0.94 6.47 10.91
N SER A 66 1.10 5.17 10.68
CA SER A 66 0.17 4.40 9.87
C SER A 66 0.06 4.87 8.42
N TRP A 67 1.09 5.47 7.83
CA TRP A 67 1.09 5.84 6.41
C TRP A 67 2.22 5.16 5.66
N ILE A 68 1.93 4.48 4.55
CA ILE A 68 2.94 4.08 3.57
C ILE A 68 3.45 5.34 2.89
N VAL A 69 4.74 5.59 3.05
CA VAL A 69 5.51 6.65 2.41
C VAL A 69 6.43 5.98 1.40
N GLY A 70 6.23 6.30 0.12
CA GLY A 70 7.18 5.92 -0.92
C GLY A 70 8.50 6.65 -0.72
N ARG A 71 9.61 6.00 -1.02
CA ARG A 71 10.89 6.71 -1.09
C ARG A 71 10.85 7.57 -2.36
N GLU A 72 10.78 8.90 -2.20
CA GLU A 72 11.06 9.81 -3.30
C GLU A 72 12.50 9.53 -3.75
N THR A 73 12.67 9.03 -4.97
CA THR A 73 13.98 8.98 -5.66
C THR A 73 14.15 10.25 -6.46
#